data_AF-A0A8T4C939-F1
#
_entry.id   AF-A0A8T4C939-F1
#
_cell.length_a   1.000
_cell.length_b   1.000
_cell.length_c   1.000
_cell.angle_alpha   90.00
_cell.angle_beta   90.00
_cell.angle_gamma   90.00
#
_symmetry.space_group_name_H-M   'P 1'
#
loop_
_entity.id
_entity.type
_entity.pdbx_description
1 polymer ?
#
loop_
_entity_poly.entity_id
_entity_poly.type
_entity_poly.pdbx_seq_one_letter_code
_entity_poly.pdbx_strand_id
1 'polypeptide(L)'
;MRSGLTLVLIVGLVPFVLGVGGGGGGGGSSGPSAEELALQNAIASREAGFGCQNQSSMAERILCRLGFPVTGQLDYQPEECRAKVLQGKLDCYDFYESVQPCWLNETDGERLACARTAIGFSASIPTERARCETLNTANKVLCKQKLRANVDKLVKFRLYQLSQKALYFHQEGAPQNQIVAFIQYIEETKQSYSAAGTKQAKIDLIRQVQTKWREFVEQIKDSLPEETE
;
A
#
# COMPACT_ATOMS: atom_id res chain seq x y z
N MET A 1 -54.95 -30.59 -7.01
CA MET A 1 -54.84 -29.41 -6.13
C MET A 1 -53.57 -29.53 -5.31
N ARG A 2 -52.75 -28.49 -5.30
CA ARG A 2 -51.33 -28.51 -4.94
C ARG A 2 -51.13 -28.66 -3.43
N SER A 3 -50.43 -29.72 -3.03
CA SER A 3 -49.64 -29.77 -1.80
C SER A 3 -48.32 -29.02 -2.03
N GLY A 4 -47.91 -28.21 -1.07
CA GLY A 4 -46.72 -27.36 -1.18
C GLY A 4 -46.14 -27.02 0.19
N LEU A 5 -45.67 -28.08 0.86
CA LEU A 5 -44.68 -28.15 1.94
C LEU A 5 -43.92 -26.84 2.25
N THR A 6 -44.23 -26.24 3.41
CA THR A 6 -43.44 -25.16 4.01
C THR A 6 -42.19 -25.75 4.66
N LEU A 7 -41.02 -25.55 4.05
CA LEU A 7 -39.73 -25.90 4.63
C LEU A 7 -39.27 -24.77 5.56
N VAL A 8 -39.37 -24.99 6.88
CA VAL A 8 -38.80 -24.12 7.91
C VAL A 8 -37.31 -24.44 8.02
N LEU A 9 -36.45 -23.48 7.65
CA LEU A 9 -35.00 -23.60 7.74
C LEU A 9 -34.56 -23.11 9.13
N ILE A 10 -34.35 -24.06 10.04
CA ILE A 10 -33.76 -23.83 11.37
C ILE A 10 -32.26 -23.65 11.18
N VAL A 11 -31.77 -22.43 11.33
CA VAL A 11 -30.34 -22.12 11.43
C VAL A 11 -29.89 -22.51 12.83
N GLY A 12 -29.17 -23.62 12.94
CA GLY A 12 -28.54 -24.08 14.17
C GLY A 12 -27.43 -23.11 14.61
N LEU A 13 -27.65 -22.46 15.75
CA LEU A 13 -26.63 -21.77 16.53
C LEU A 13 -25.66 -22.81 17.10
N VAL A 14 -24.37 -22.70 16.75
CA VAL A 14 -23.29 -23.43 17.42
C VAL A 14 -23.03 -22.76 18.78
N PRO A 15 -23.01 -23.50 19.89
CA PRO A 15 -22.69 -22.92 21.19
C PRO A 15 -21.21 -22.54 21.25
N PHE A 16 -20.93 -21.24 21.40
CA PHE A 16 -19.65 -20.75 21.87
C PHE A 16 -19.49 -21.12 23.35
N VAL A 17 -18.49 -21.95 23.64
CA VAL A 17 -18.07 -22.29 24.99
C VAL A 17 -17.38 -21.07 25.60
N LEU A 18 -18.02 -20.44 26.57
CA LEU A 18 -17.37 -19.47 27.46
C LEU A 18 -16.57 -20.26 28.52
N GLY A 19 -15.29 -20.47 28.24
CA GLY A 19 -14.33 -20.93 29.24
C GLY A 19 -13.91 -19.77 30.14
N VAL A 20 -14.44 -19.73 31.37
CA VAL A 20 -13.88 -18.96 32.48
C VAL A 20 -12.72 -19.78 33.05
N GLY A 21 -11.50 -19.34 32.76
CA GLY A 21 -10.27 -19.89 33.31
C GLY A 21 -9.37 -18.76 33.79
N GLY A 22 -9.41 -18.49 35.10
CA GLY A 22 -8.42 -17.68 35.78
C GLY A 22 -7.10 -18.45 35.85
N GLY A 23 -6.07 -17.90 35.22
CA GLY A 23 -4.71 -18.42 35.28
C GLY A 23 -3.73 -17.26 35.35
N GLY A 24 -3.24 -16.97 36.56
CA GLY A 24 -2.14 -16.03 36.78
C GLY A 24 -0.86 -16.62 36.20
N GLY A 25 -0.43 -16.10 35.06
CA GLY A 25 0.86 -16.40 34.45
C GLY A 25 1.82 -15.25 34.72
N GLY A 26 2.88 -15.52 35.49
CA GLY A 26 3.98 -14.58 35.72
C GLY A 26 4.61 -14.16 34.40
N GLY A 27 4.47 -12.88 34.06
CA GLY A 27 5.07 -12.27 32.88
C GLY A 27 6.58 -12.10 33.06
N GLY A 28 7.34 -13.13 32.70
CA GLY A 28 8.75 -12.97 32.41
C GLY A 28 8.91 -12.10 31.17
N SER A 29 9.16 -10.80 31.35
CA SER A 29 9.56 -9.89 30.27
C SER A 29 10.93 -10.33 29.76
N SER A 30 10.91 -11.27 28.83
CA SER A 30 12.07 -11.61 28.02
C SER A 30 12.29 -10.39 27.13
N GLY A 31 13.38 -9.65 27.36
CA GLY A 31 13.74 -8.53 26.50
C GLY A 31 13.87 -8.96 25.02
N PRO A 32 13.86 -7.99 24.09
CA PRO A 32 14.00 -8.27 22.67
C PRO A 32 15.28 -9.06 22.38
N SER A 33 15.24 -9.93 21.38
CA SER A 33 16.44 -10.65 20.93
C SER A 33 17.45 -9.68 20.32
N ALA A 34 18.72 -10.10 20.20
CA ALA A 34 19.76 -9.28 19.57
C ALA A 34 19.41 -8.92 18.11
N GLU A 35 18.74 -9.83 17.40
CA GLU A 35 18.24 -9.60 16.04
C GLU A 35 17.12 -8.56 16.02
N GLU A 36 16.17 -8.66 16.95
CA GLU A 36 15.09 -7.68 17.05
C GLU A 36 15.62 -6.28 17.39
N LEU A 37 16.58 -6.18 18.30
CA LEU A 37 17.23 -4.91 18.64
C LEU A 37 17.97 -4.30 17.43
N ALA A 38 18.63 -5.13 16.62
CA ALA A 38 19.28 -4.67 15.39
C ALA A 38 18.27 -4.10 14.39
N LEU A 39 17.12 -4.77 14.20
CA LEU A 39 16.03 -4.28 13.34
C LEU A 39 15.43 -2.98 13.86
N GLN A 40 15.20 -2.87 15.17
CA GLN A 40 14.71 -1.64 15.79
C GLN A 40 15.67 -0.47 15.59
N ASN A 41 16.98 -0.69 15.78
CA ASN A 41 18.00 0.32 15.54
C ASN A 41 18.06 0.75 14.05
N ALA A 42 17.95 -0.20 13.12
CA ALA A 42 17.92 0.09 11.69
C ALA A 42 16.68 0.93 11.30
N ILE A 43 15.51 0.61 11.86
CA ILE A 43 14.27 1.38 11.67
C ILE A 43 14.44 2.80 12.22
N ALA A 44 14.91 2.92 13.47
CA ALA A 44 15.10 4.22 14.12
C ALA A 44 16.09 5.11 13.34
N SER A 45 17.18 4.54 12.84
CA SER A 45 18.16 5.26 12.02
C SER A 45 17.57 5.80 10.71
N ARG A 46 16.67 5.05 10.06
CA ARG A 46 15.98 5.55 8.86
C ARG A 46 14.94 6.60 9.19
N GLU A 47 14.14 6.35 10.23
CA GLU A 47 13.06 7.26 10.64
C GLU A 47 13.57 8.61 11.14
N ALA A 48 14.79 8.67 11.68
CA ALA A 48 15.43 9.92 12.10
C ALA A 48 15.65 10.94 10.97
N GLY A 49 15.72 10.48 9.71
CA GLY A 49 15.86 11.35 8.54
C GLY A 49 14.53 11.83 7.94
N PHE A 50 13.40 11.28 8.39
CA PHE A 50 12.10 11.58 7.79
C PHE A 50 11.41 12.80 8.43
N GLY A 51 10.95 13.70 7.57
CA GLY A 51 10.07 14.80 7.95
C GLY A 51 8.67 14.32 8.36
N CYS A 52 7.93 15.22 9.02
CA CYS A 52 6.51 15.06 9.37
C CYS A 52 6.16 13.97 10.38
N GLN A 53 7.14 13.31 11.01
CA GLN A 53 6.90 12.15 11.86
C GLN A 53 6.09 12.43 13.13
N ASN A 54 6.24 13.63 13.67
CA ASN A 54 5.69 14.00 14.96
C ASN A 54 4.19 14.37 14.91
N GLN A 55 3.56 14.35 13.73
CA GLN A 55 2.15 14.67 13.62
C GLN A 55 1.27 13.49 14.04
N SER A 56 0.17 13.80 14.73
CA SER A 56 -0.67 12.81 15.43
C SER A 56 -1.51 11.99 14.47
N SER A 57 -2.06 12.62 13.43
CA SER A 57 -2.96 11.98 12.47
C SER A 57 -2.31 11.78 11.09
N MET A 58 -2.87 10.84 10.31
CA MET A 58 -2.46 10.63 8.92
C MET A 58 -2.66 11.91 8.09
N ALA A 59 -3.78 12.61 8.28
CA ALA A 59 -4.10 13.85 7.59
C ALA A 59 -3.05 14.94 7.87
N GLU A 60 -2.65 15.14 9.13
CA GLU A 60 -1.61 16.12 9.49
C GLU A 60 -0.24 15.75 8.91
N ARG A 61 0.12 14.46 8.88
CA ARG A 61 1.36 14.00 8.24
C ARG A 61 1.35 14.25 6.74
N ILE A 62 0.24 13.96 6.08
CA ILE A 62 0.06 14.25 4.64
C ILE A 62 0.13 15.74 4.37
N LEU A 63 -0.58 16.54 5.18
CA LEU A 63 -0.55 17.99 5.09
C LEU A 63 0.88 18.54 5.20
N CYS A 64 1.64 18.07 6.19
CA CYS A 64 3.04 18.45 6.36
C CYS A 64 3.90 18.12 5.12
N ARG A 65 3.64 16.98 4.44
CA ARG A 65 4.37 16.58 3.22
C ARG A 65 4.11 17.49 2.03
N LEU A 66 2.97 18.19 1.99
CA LEU A 66 2.67 19.13 0.90
C LEU A 66 3.70 20.25 0.80
N GLY A 67 4.42 20.55 1.90
CA GLY A 67 5.49 21.55 1.94
C GLY A 67 6.85 21.05 1.42
N PHE A 68 6.98 19.78 1.02
CA PHE A 68 8.24 19.23 0.51
C PHE A 68 8.25 19.24 -1.03
N PRO A 69 9.38 19.60 -1.66
CA PRO A 69 9.53 19.47 -3.11
C PRO A 69 9.56 17.99 -3.53
N VAL A 70 9.13 17.71 -4.76
CA VAL A 70 9.23 16.36 -5.36
C VAL A 70 10.65 16.18 -5.92
N THR A 71 11.57 15.64 -5.13
CA THR A 71 13.03 15.66 -5.39
C THR A 71 13.63 14.32 -5.82
N GLY A 72 12.82 13.26 -5.98
CA GLY A 72 13.35 11.91 -6.17
C GLY A 72 14.08 11.36 -4.94
N GLN A 73 13.89 11.97 -3.76
CA GLN A 73 14.34 11.48 -2.45
C GLN A 73 13.13 11.15 -1.57
N LEU A 74 13.28 10.16 -0.68
CA LEU A 74 12.22 9.75 0.24
C LEU A 74 12.34 10.58 1.53
N ASP A 75 11.76 11.77 1.52
CA ASP A 75 11.92 12.74 2.63
C ASP A 75 10.94 12.50 3.80
N TYR A 76 10.05 11.53 3.66
CA TYR A 76 9.02 11.21 4.64
C TYR A 76 8.76 9.71 4.70
N GLN A 77 8.22 9.27 5.84
CA GLN A 77 7.79 7.89 6.01
C GLN A 77 6.47 7.61 5.30
N PRO A 78 6.40 6.66 4.35
CA PRO A 78 5.12 6.25 3.77
C PRO A 78 4.17 5.69 4.83
N GLU A 79 2.89 6.07 4.79
CA GLU A 79 1.91 5.64 5.79
C GLU A 79 1.67 4.13 5.79
N GLU A 80 1.81 3.48 4.63
CA GLU A 80 1.77 2.03 4.56
C GLU A 80 2.90 1.36 5.37
N CYS A 81 4.08 1.98 5.44
CA CYS A 81 5.21 1.44 6.19
C CYS A 81 5.04 1.67 7.70
N ARG A 82 4.34 2.74 8.11
CA ARG A 82 3.99 2.99 9.53
C ARG A 82 3.18 1.86 10.15
N ALA A 83 2.28 1.26 9.37
CA ALA A 83 1.42 0.17 9.81
C ALA A 83 2.15 -1.19 9.94
N LYS A 84 3.44 -1.27 9.59
CA LYS A 84 4.23 -2.51 9.61
C LYS A 84 5.18 -2.52 10.81
N VAL A 85 5.65 -3.71 11.16
CA VAL A 85 6.59 -3.95 12.26
C VAL A 85 7.87 -4.61 11.75
N LEU A 86 8.99 -4.34 12.44
CA LEU A 86 10.28 -5.01 12.25
C LEU A 86 10.67 -5.15 10.76
N GLN A 87 10.98 -6.37 10.31
CA GLN A 87 11.40 -6.64 8.94
C GLN A 87 10.41 -6.15 7.89
N GLY A 88 9.10 -6.31 8.15
CA GLY A 88 8.08 -5.84 7.20
C GLY A 88 8.11 -4.32 7.00
N LYS A 89 8.52 -3.56 8.04
CA LYS A 89 8.72 -2.11 7.93
C LYS A 89 9.96 -1.78 7.10
N LEU A 90 11.08 -2.47 7.32
CA LEU A 90 12.30 -2.30 6.51
C LEU A 90 12.08 -2.67 5.04
N ASP A 91 11.45 -3.81 4.76
CA ASP A 91 11.11 -4.24 3.38
C ASP A 91 10.24 -3.19 2.67
N CYS A 92 9.39 -2.50 3.42
CA CYS A 92 8.56 -1.43 2.89
C CYS A 92 9.42 -0.21 2.53
N TYR A 93 10.33 0.22 3.40
CA TYR A 93 11.27 1.29 3.07
C TYR A 93 12.15 0.96 1.89
N ASP A 94 12.73 -0.24 1.85
CA ASP A 94 13.57 -0.70 0.73
C ASP A 94 12.81 -0.63 -0.59
N PHE A 95 11.52 -0.99 -0.58
CA PHE A 95 10.69 -0.85 -1.78
C PHE A 95 10.57 0.62 -2.21
N TYR A 96 10.18 1.54 -1.32
CA TYR A 96 10.01 2.95 -1.67
C TYR A 96 11.33 3.61 -2.09
N GLU A 97 12.42 3.35 -1.37
CA GLU A 97 13.77 3.81 -1.71
C GLU A 97 14.19 3.29 -3.10
N SER A 98 13.92 2.01 -3.41
CA SER A 98 14.30 1.42 -4.70
C SER A 98 13.61 2.05 -5.91
N VAL A 99 12.37 2.54 -5.72
CA VAL A 99 11.57 3.14 -6.81
C VAL A 99 11.63 4.67 -6.80
N GLN A 100 12.25 5.29 -5.79
CA GLN A 100 12.29 6.74 -5.67
C GLN A 100 13.02 7.44 -6.85
N PRO A 101 14.13 6.91 -7.39
CA PRO A 101 14.77 7.48 -8.58
C PRO A 101 13.85 7.50 -9.82
N CYS A 102 12.79 6.67 -9.83
CA CYS A 102 11.88 6.63 -10.96
C CYS A 102 11.06 7.92 -11.12
N TRP A 103 10.94 8.74 -10.08
CA TRP A 103 10.26 10.06 -10.17
C TRP A 103 10.99 11.08 -11.04
N LEU A 104 12.25 10.84 -11.37
CA LEU A 104 13.01 11.67 -12.30
C LEU A 104 12.57 11.49 -13.76
N ASN A 105 11.73 10.49 -14.05
CA ASN A 105 11.14 10.32 -15.39
C ASN A 105 9.91 11.22 -15.55
N GLU A 106 9.69 11.70 -16.77
CA GLU A 106 8.66 12.71 -17.09
C GLU A 106 7.27 12.09 -17.12
N THR A 107 7.11 10.96 -17.79
CA THR A 107 5.79 10.37 -18.04
C THR A 107 5.42 9.27 -17.05
N ASP A 108 4.12 9.04 -16.90
CA ASP A 108 3.61 7.94 -16.07
C ASP A 108 4.07 6.55 -16.56
N GLY A 109 4.24 6.41 -17.88
CA GLY A 109 4.72 5.18 -18.52
C GLY A 109 6.18 4.89 -18.21
N GLU A 110 7.06 5.89 -18.30
CA GLU A 110 8.49 5.76 -18.01
C GLU A 110 8.73 5.49 -16.52
N ARG A 111 8.00 6.18 -15.63
CA ARG A 111 8.02 5.93 -14.18
C ARG A 111 7.70 4.46 -13.87
N LEU A 112 6.65 3.93 -14.49
CA LEU A 112 6.25 2.52 -14.31
C LEU A 112 7.27 1.55 -14.90
N ALA A 113 7.88 1.87 -16.03
CA ALA A 113 8.94 1.06 -16.64
C ALA A 113 10.20 1.03 -15.76
N CYS A 114 10.61 2.17 -15.21
CA CYS A 114 11.68 2.27 -14.23
C CYS A 114 11.37 1.42 -12.97
N ALA A 115 10.18 1.60 -12.38
CA ALA A 115 9.80 0.87 -11.16
C ALA A 115 9.78 -0.64 -11.37
N ARG A 116 9.37 -1.10 -12.57
CA ARG A 116 9.47 -2.50 -12.99
C ARG A 116 10.91 -3.01 -12.95
N THR A 117 11.85 -2.27 -13.51
CA THR A 117 13.28 -2.61 -13.48
C THR A 117 13.81 -2.62 -12.05
N ALA A 118 13.48 -1.61 -11.24
CA ALA A 118 13.93 -1.47 -9.86
C ALA A 118 13.53 -2.66 -8.97
N ILE A 119 12.34 -3.24 -9.19
CA ILE A 119 11.89 -4.43 -8.44
C ILE A 119 12.30 -5.77 -9.09
N GLY A 120 13.16 -5.74 -10.11
CA GLY A 120 13.63 -6.93 -10.83
C GLY A 120 12.53 -7.61 -11.66
N PHE A 121 11.66 -6.83 -12.30
CA PHE A 121 10.52 -7.28 -13.10
C PHE A 121 10.58 -6.73 -14.53
N SER A 122 11.45 -7.29 -15.36
CA SER A 122 11.72 -6.79 -16.72
C SER A 122 10.72 -7.28 -17.78
N ALA A 123 10.14 -8.47 -17.62
CA ALA A 123 9.21 -9.05 -18.58
C ALA A 123 7.74 -8.78 -18.25
N SER A 124 6.86 -9.05 -19.22
CA SER A 124 5.41 -8.92 -19.02
C SER A 124 4.89 -9.97 -18.01
N ILE A 125 3.78 -9.66 -17.32
CA ILE A 125 3.13 -10.61 -16.39
C ILE A 125 2.75 -11.94 -17.09
N PRO A 126 2.16 -11.94 -18.31
CA PRO A 126 1.92 -13.18 -19.05
C PRO A 126 3.19 -13.97 -19.35
N THR A 127 4.27 -13.30 -19.77
CA THR A 127 5.57 -13.93 -20.08
C THR A 127 6.16 -14.59 -18.83
N GLU A 128 6.22 -13.88 -17.71
CA GLU A 128 6.73 -14.43 -16.45
C GLU A 128 5.88 -15.59 -15.94
N ARG A 129 4.56 -15.50 -16.10
CA ARG A 129 3.66 -16.61 -15.75
C ARG A 129 3.97 -17.85 -16.59
N ALA A 130 4.08 -17.70 -17.90
CA ALA A 130 4.40 -18.80 -18.80
C ALA A 130 5.77 -19.42 -18.45
N ARG A 131 6.77 -18.59 -18.16
CA ARG A 131 8.09 -19.03 -17.68
C ARG A 131 8.01 -19.82 -16.38
N CYS A 132 7.20 -19.40 -15.41
CA CYS A 132 7.01 -20.18 -14.19
C CYS A 132 6.42 -21.57 -14.44
N GLU A 133 5.59 -21.74 -15.49
CA GLU A 133 4.96 -23.03 -15.79
C GLU A 133 5.93 -24.08 -16.33
N THR A 134 7.06 -23.69 -16.91
CA THR A 134 8.08 -24.60 -17.45
C THR A 134 9.02 -25.17 -16.37
N LEU A 135 8.97 -24.63 -15.16
CA LEU A 135 9.80 -25.06 -14.03
C LEU A 135 9.24 -26.32 -13.36
N ASN A 136 10.12 -27.07 -12.68
CA ASN A 136 9.71 -28.17 -11.79
C ASN A 136 8.81 -27.69 -10.65
N THR A 137 8.15 -28.62 -9.94
CA THR A 137 7.12 -28.28 -8.92
C THR A 137 7.60 -27.30 -7.86
N ALA A 138 8.77 -27.52 -7.25
CA ALA A 138 9.28 -26.64 -6.20
C ALA A 138 9.62 -25.23 -6.74
N ASN A 139 10.36 -25.16 -7.85
CA ASN A 139 10.75 -23.89 -8.47
C ASN A 139 9.55 -23.14 -9.05
N LYS A 140 8.53 -23.85 -9.54
CA LYS A 140 7.26 -23.27 -10.01
C LYS A 140 6.52 -22.55 -8.89
N VAL A 141 6.46 -23.13 -7.68
CA VAL A 141 5.82 -22.50 -6.52
C VAL A 141 6.54 -21.21 -6.14
N LEU A 142 7.87 -21.26 -5.98
CA LEU A 142 8.68 -20.09 -5.66
C LEU A 142 8.58 -19.00 -6.74
N CYS A 143 8.61 -19.38 -8.01
CA CYS A 143 8.45 -18.45 -9.13
C CYS A 143 7.09 -17.75 -9.09
N LYS A 144 5.99 -18.49 -8.87
CA LYS A 144 4.65 -17.91 -8.76
C LYS A 144 4.49 -17.01 -7.54
N GLN A 145 5.12 -17.35 -6.41
CA GLN A 145 5.14 -16.49 -5.22
C GLN A 145 5.89 -15.18 -5.49
N LYS A 146 7.09 -15.24 -6.09
CA LYS A 146 7.84 -14.05 -6.50
C LYS A 146 7.07 -13.19 -7.50
N LEU A 147 6.42 -13.81 -8.50
CA LEU A 147 5.57 -13.10 -9.45
C LEU A 147 4.43 -12.36 -8.76
N ARG A 148 3.74 -12.99 -7.79
CA ARG A 148 2.69 -12.33 -7.02
C ARG A 148 3.22 -11.16 -6.21
N ALA A 149 4.35 -11.33 -5.53
CA ALA A 149 4.99 -10.27 -4.75
C ALA A 149 5.38 -9.06 -5.64
N ASN A 150 5.92 -9.31 -6.84
CA ASN A 150 6.25 -8.24 -7.78
C ASN A 150 5.01 -7.54 -8.34
N VAL A 151 3.93 -8.28 -8.61
CA VAL A 151 2.64 -7.67 -9.01
C VAL A 151 2.09 -6.79 -7.89
N ASP A 152 2.13 -7.25 -6.63
CA ASP A 152 1.70 -6.45 -5.48
C ASP A 152 2.53 -5.15 -5.35
N LYS A 153 3.86 -5.22 -5.53
CA LYS A 153 4.75 -4.03 -5.56
C LYS A 153 4.37 -3.06 -6.67
N LEU A 154 4.10 -3.54 -7.89
CA LEU A 154 3.68 -2.69 -9.01
C LEU A 154 2.33 -2.00 -8.77
N VAL A 155 1.38 -2.71 -8.15
CA VAL A 155 0.09 -2.10 -7.80
C VAL A 155 0.29 -0.99 -6.77
N LYS A 156 1.11 -1.23 -5.73
CA LYS A 156 1.45 -0.20 -4.74
C LYS A 156 2.17 1.00 -5.35
N PHE A 157 3.07 0.77 -6.30
CA PHE A 157 3.72 1.85 -7.05
C PHE A 157 2.70 2.70 -7.82
N ARG A 158 1.73 2.08 -8.49
CA ARG A 158 0.65 2.82 -9.17
C ARG A 158 -0.23 3.61 -8.19
N LEU A 159 -0.51 3.07 -7.01
CA LEU A 159 -1.22 3.82 -5.96
C LEU A 159 -0.36 5.01 -5.51
N TYR A 160 0.93 4.81 -5.29
CA TYR A 160 1.86 5.88 -4.94
C TYR A 160 1.94 6.98 -6.01
N GLN A 161 1.92 6.59 -7.29
CA GLN A 161 1.85 7.52 -8.42
C GLN A 161 0.61 8.43 -8.38
N LEU A 162 -0.55 7.90 -7.99
CA LEU A 162 -1.75 8.73 -7.82
C LEU A 162 -1.56 9.76 -6.68
N SER A 163 -0.90 9.38 -5.58
CA SER A 163 -0.56 10.34 -4.52
C SER A 163 0.39 11.43 -5.04
N GLN A 164 1.42 11.08 -5.81
CA GLN A 164 2.36 12.05 -6.38
C GLN A 164 1.68 13.00 -7.37
N LYS A 165 0.75 12.50 -8.19
CA LYS A 165 -0.04 13.36 -9.09
C LYS A 165 -0.93 14.34 -8.33
N ALA A 166 -1.51 13.92 -7.22
CA ALA A 166 -2.25 14.83 -6.35
C ALA A 166 -1.34 15.91 -5.72
N LEU A 167 -0.09 15.58 -5.36
CA LEU A 167 0.89 16.57 -4.92
C LEU A 167 1.23 17.57 -6.04
N TYR A 168 1.34 17.11 -7.28
CA TYR A 168 1.57 18.00 -8.42
C TYR A 168 0.40 18.98 -8.61
N PHE A 169 -0.86 18.51 -8.57
CA PHE A 169 -2.02 19.41 -8.61
C PHE A 169 -2.04 20.43 -7.47
N HIS A 170 -1.52 20.09 -6.29
CA HIS A 170 -1.36 21.06 -5.21
C HIS A 170 -0.42 22.22 -5.61
N GLN A 171 0.69 21.89 -6.27
CA GLN A 171 1.66 22.88 -6.77
C GLN A 171 1.04 23.78 -7.86
N GLU A 172 0.06 23.26 -8.60
CA GLU A 172 -0.72 24.00 -9.61
C GLU A 172 -1.92 24.77 -9.03
N GLY A 173 -2.11 24.76 -7.71
CA GLY A 173 -3.14 25.57 -7.03
C GLY A 173 -4.41 24.83 -6.63
N ALA A 174 -4.48 23.50 -6.80
CA ALA A 174 -5.63 22.73 -6.35
C ALA A 174 -5.85 22.85 -4.83
N PRO A 175 -7.11 22.82 -4.35
CA PRO A 175 -7.42 23.05 -2.94
C PRO A 175 -6.78 22.01 -2.01
N GLN A 176 -5.96 22.50 -1.08
CA GLN A 176 -5.17 21.67 -0.16
C GLN A 176 -5.99 20.59 0.55
N ASN A 177 -7.19 20.92 1.02
CA ASN A 177 -8.08 19.97 1.71
C ASN A 177 -8.50 18.80 0.82
N GLN A 178 -8.74 19.03 -0.48
CA GLN A 178 -9.07 17.96 -1.42
C GLN A 178 -7.86 17.07 -1.70
N ILE A 179 -6.67 17.65 -1.82
CA ILE A 179 -5.41 16.91 -1.97
C ILE A 179 -5.16 15.99 -0.77
N VAL A 180 -5.23 16.54 0.45
CA VAL A 180 -5.02 15.77 1.69
C VAL A 180 -6.01 14.61 1.78
N ALA A 181 -7.31 14.88 1.54
CA ALA A 181 -8.35 13.85 1.60
C ALA A 181 -8.12 12.73 0.57
N PHE A 182 -7.73 13.08 -0.66
CA PHE A 182 -7.45 12.09 -1.69
C PHE A 182 -6.20 11.25 -1.38
N ILE A 183 -5.10 11.89 -0.97
CA ILE A 183 -3.87 11.16 -0.60
C ILE A 183 -4.13 10.25 0.61
N GLN A 184 -4.90 10.70 1.60
CA GLN A 184 -5.30 9.87 2.74
C GLN A 184 -6.05 8.61 2.28
N TYR A 185 -7.04 8.77 1.40
CA TYR A 185 -7.77 7.64 0.82
C TYR A 185 -6.83 6.64 0.12
N ILE A 186 -5.83 7.14 -0.64
CA ILE A 186 -4.85 6.28 -1.28
C ILE A 186 -4.00 5.51 -0.26
N GLU A 187 -3.52 6.16 0.81
CA GLU A 187 -2.73 5.51 1.85
C GLU A 187 -3.53 4.46 2.62
N GLU A 188 -4.77 4.75 3.01
CA GLU A 188 -5.70 3.78 3.60
C GLU A 188 -5.98 2.60 2.66
N THR A 189 -6.08 2.87 1.36
CA THR A 189 -6.25 1.82 0.35
C THR A 189 -5.01 0.94 0.22
N LYS A 190 -3.79 1.48 0.30
CA LYS A 190 -2.55 0.67 0.29
C LYS A 190 -2.49 -0.27 1.50
N GLN A 191 -2.89 0.21 2.68
CA GLN A 191 -2.98 -0.61 3.88
C GLN A 191 -4.04 -1.72 3.71
N SER A 192 -5.23 -1.37 3.25
CA SER A 192 -6.33 -2.32 2.99
C SER A 192 -5.96 -3.35 1.93
N TYR A 193 -5.29 -2.93 0.85
CA TYR A 193 -4.80 -3.81 -0.21
C TYR A 193 -3.79 -4.83 0.31
N SER A 194 -2.92 -4.42 1.24
CA SER A 194 -1.94 -5.31 1.88
C SER A 194 -2.59 -6.31 2.82
N ALA A 195 -3.67 -5.91 3.51
CA ALA A 195 -4.43 -6.76 4.42
C ALA A 195 -5.42 -7.69 3.71
N ALA A 196 -5.77 -7.42 2.45
CA ALA A 196 -6.75 -8.18 1.70
C ALA A 196 -6.30 -9.63 1.44
N GLY A 197 -7.01 -10.60 2.03
CA GLY A 197 -6.69 -12.03 1.93
C GLY A 197 -7.05 -12.69 0.60
N THR A 198 -7.78 -12.01 -0.30
CA THR A 198 -8.22 -12.58 -1.59
C THR A 198 -7.86 -11.70 -2.77
N LYS A 199 -7.65 -12.33 -3.93
CA LYS A 199 -7.44 -11.65 -5.21
C LYS A 199 -8.63 -10.75 -5.58
N GLN A 200 -9.86 -11.20 -5.31
CA GLN A 200 -11.06 -10.45 -5.67
C GLN A 200 -11.17 -9.17 -4.85
N ALA A 201 -10.96 -9.23 -3.53
CA ALA A 201 -10.94 -8.04 -2.67
C ALA A 201 -9.88 -7.02 -3.12
N LYS A 202 -8.68 -7.49 -3.49
CA LYS A 202 -7.64 -6.64 -4.08
C LYS A 202 -8.10 -5.96 -5.37
N ILE A 203 -8.76 -6.68 -6.27
CA ILE A 203 -9.30 -6.11 -7.52
C ILE A 203 -10.37 -5.04 -7.25
N ASP A 204 -11.26 -5.31 -6.29
CA ASP A 204 -12.34 -4.39 -5.96
C ASP A 204 -11.82 -3.09 -5.35
N LEU A 205 -10.77 -3.15 -4.53
CA LEU A 205 -10.06 -1.95 -4.04
C LEU A 205 -9.47 -1.12 -5.20
N ILE A 206 -8.87 -1.75 -6.21
CA ILE A 206 -8.31 -1.03 -7.36
C ILE A 206 -9.41 -0.39 -8.22
N ARG A 207 -10.56 -1.04 -8.37
CA ARG A 207 -11.73 -0.43 -9.05
C ARG A 207 -12.24 0.79 -8.29
N GLN A 208 -12.31 0.72 -6.97
CA GLN A 208 -12.69 1.85 -6.13
C GLN A 208 -11.72 3.02 -6.29
N VAL A 209 -10.41 2.75 -6.32
CA VAL A 209 -9.39 3.79 -6.57
C VAL A 209 -9.58 4.46 -7.93
N GLN A 210 -9.88 3.69 -8.98
CA GLN A 210 -10.15 4.27 -10.30
C GLN A 210 -11.36 5.20 -10.29
N THR A 211 -12.42 4.82 -9.60
CA THR A 211 -13.61 5.68 -9.42
C THR A 211 -13.26 6.91 -8.61
N LYS A 212 -12.58 6.75 -7.48
CA LYS A 212 -12.19 7.85 -6.60
C LYS A 212 -11.25 8.84 -7.29
N TRP A 213 -10.35 8.36 -8.15
CA TRP A 213 -9.48 9.22 -8.95
C TRP A 213 -10.29 10.11 -9.92
N ARG A 214 -11.28 9.54 -10.62
CA ARG A 214 -12.15 10.34 -11.52
C ARG A 214 -12.94 11.39 -10.75
N GLU A 215 -13.51 11.02 -9.61
CA GLU A 215 -14.23 11.96 -8.73
C GLU A 215 -13.30 13.08 -8.26
N PHE A 216 -12.08 12.74 -7.82
CA PHE A 216 -11.11 13.70 -7.35
C PHE A 216 -10.70 14.70 -8.46
N VAL A 217 -10.36 14.21 -9.66
CA VAL A 217 -10.01 15.07 -10.79
C VAL A 217 -11.17 16.00 -11.15
N GLU A 218 -12.40 15.49 -11.18
CA GLU A 218 -13.60 16.30 -11.44
C GLU A 218 -13.82 17.38 -10.37
N GLN A 219 -13.49 17.11 -9.11
CA GLN A 219 -13.64 18.07 -8.00
C GLN A 219 -12.63 19.23 -8.02
N ILE A 220 -11.43 19.00 -8.57
CA ILE A 220 -10.36 20.01 -8.59
C ILE A 220 -10.28 20.77 -9.91
N LYS A 221 -10.92 20.28 -11.00
CA LYS A 221 -10.69 20.81 -12.35
C LYS A 221 -10.93 22.32 -12.47
N ASP A 222 -11.95 22.85 -11.82
CA ASP A 222 -12.31 24.28 -11.88
C ASP A 222 -11.36 25.16 -11.04
N SER A 223 -10.46 24.54 -10.26
CA SER A 223 -9.45 25.22 -9.45
C SER A 223 -8.06 25.24 -10.11
N LEU A 224 -7.88 24.49 -11.21
CA LEU A 224 -6.62 24.47 -11.95
C LEU A 224 -6.63 25.63 -12.96
N PRO A 225 -5.47 26.26 -13.24
CA PRO A 225 -5.38 27.23 -14.32
C PRO A 225 -5.82 26.57 -15.63
N GLU A 226 -6.61 27.26 -16.44
CA GLU A 226 -6.84 26.83 -17.82
C GLU A 226 -5.47 26.69 -18.49
N GLU A 227 -5.17 25.52 -19.05
CA GLU A 227 -3.95 25.32 -19.84
C GLU A 227 -3.97 26.36 -20.96
N THR A 228 -3.15 27.42 -20.83
CA THR A 228 -2.95 28.38 -21.90
C THR A 228 -2.17 27.65 -22.99
N GLU A 229 -2.88 27.17 -24.01
CA GLU A 229 -2.33 26.57 -25.24
C GLU A 229 -1.26 27.47 -25.90
#